data_AF-A0A7S4F299-F1
#
_entry.id   AF-A0A7S4F299-F1
#
_cell.length_a   1.000
_cell.length_b   1.000
_cell.length_c   1.000
_cell.angle_alpha   90.00
_cell.angle_beta   90.00
_cell.angle_gamma   90.00
#
_symmetry.space_group_name_H-M   'P 1'
#
loop_
_entity.id
_entity.type
_entity.pdbx_description
1 polymer ?
#
loop_
_entity_poly.entity_id
_entity_poly.type
_entity_poly.pdbx_seq_one_letter_code
_entity_poly.pdbx_strand_id
1 'polypeptide(L)'
;AETVLEESRRPPYDATLDFARLSLELGYVLFFTPVWPLAPLACLVAAAVELRAAAFRLTVCTQRPVSAPSSSCTLGTDDPWISILHAIASVSVVVNVAMITLATQQLDVFFASPDADVRSADIQTDLHLPIYQSASPPQPLPSDAAAHAAGTPLSDGGGAQSAGADYVLTPFDRLLLALVAEHALIAMKLLLHVAYPELPELLLADAKQAERELHKKYLLGVHGKVDTLSRLSPSDAAITSLCPQSAPTGKATTVTVRGEHLGRAVHRGEISLRLVMPKDGSHKESYKESARRAHSALTLPADFVSDRCLSCLLPASEIAGLATITLLPRGGGIAAVDGKDAGACDVDGQSCAFRYYTPCTLLRLKPNTGPLQGGTLVSCAGRGFVSTGEIVARFSAGGLDHCVPAAFISESEIRFISPNLHESGGATVTIALNGTDFEPEGLTFYYQSRACAVQ
;
A
#
# COMPACT_ATOMS: atom_id res chain seq x y z
N ALA A 1 7.28 16.13 21.96
CA ALA A 1 6.02 15.88 22.69
C ALA A 1 4.92 16.82 22.20
N GLU A 2 5.15 18.14 22.17
CA GLU A 2 4.18 19.11 21.62
C GLU A 2 3.80 18.85 20.16
N THR A 3 4.76 18.53 19.30
CA THR A 3 4.52 18.22 17.88
C THR A 3 3.54 17.06 17.66
N VAL A 4 3.64 16.01 18.49
CA VAL A 4 2.75 14.85 18.45
C VAL A 4 1.35 15.21 18.95
N LEU A 5 1.26 16.07 19.96
CA LEU A 5 0.00 16.60 20.49
C LEU A 5 -0.70 17.49 19.47
N GLU A 6 0.04 18.33 18.74
CA GLU A 6 -0.50 19.12 17.64
C GLU A 6 -0.97 18.25 16.48
N GLU A 7 -0.20 17.23 16.10
CA GLU A 7 -0.59 16.29 15.04
C GLU A 7 -1.87 15.54 15.41
N SER A 8 -2.00 15.06 16.66
CA SER A 8 -3.21 14.36 17.12
C SER A 8 -4.49 15.20 17.10
N ARG A 9 -4.37 16.54 17.06
CA ARG A 9 -5.51 17.46 17.00
C ARG A 9 -6.00 17.73 15.58
N ARG A 10 -5.21 17.38 14.56
CA ARG A 10 -5.60 17.55 13.15
C ARG A 10 -6.69 16.54 12.77
N PRO A 11 -7.56 16.84 11.80
CA PRO A 11 -8.54 15.88 11.33
C PRO A 11 -7.88 14.72 10.55
N PRO A 12 -8.52 13.53 10.51
CA PRO A 12 -8.11 12.45 9.62
C PRO A 12 -8.34 12.87 8.15
N TYR A 13 -7.48 12.39 7.25
CA TYR A 13 -7.61 12.63 5.82
C TYR A 13 -8.68 11.72 5.20
N ASP A 14 -9.60 12.32 4.44
CA ASP A 14 -10.64 11.62 3.68
C ASP A 14 -10.45 11.88 2.18
N ALA A 15 -10.16 10.82 1.43
CA ALA A 15 -9.94 10.90 -0.01
C ALA A 15 -11.25 11.07 -0.82
N THR A 16 -12.40 10.71 -0.26
CA THR A 16 -13.67 10.69 -0.99
C THR A 16 -14.09 12.08 -1.46
N LEU A 17 -13.85 13.11 -0.64
CA LEU A 17 -14.15 14.50 -0.96
C LEU A 17 -13.26 15.05 -2.09
N ASP A 18 -11.98 14.68 -2.10
CA ASP A 18 -11.06 15.08 -3.15
C ASP A 18 -11.44 14.41 -4.49
N PHE A 19 -11.84 13.13 -4.47
CA PHE A 19 -12.38 12.46 -5.67
C PHE A 19 -13.73 13.02 -6.13
N ALA A 20 -14.64 13.32 -5.21
CA ALA A 20 -15.92 13.96 -5.52
C ALA A 20 -15.70 15.32 -6.21
N ARG A 21 -14.75 16.11 -5.73
CA ARG A 21 -14.40 17.38 -6.36
C ARG A 21 -13.84 17.19 -7.77
N LEU A 22 -12.87 16.29 -7.95
CA LEU A 22 -12.26 16.05 -9.26
C LEU A 22 -13.27 15.50 -10.28
N SER A 23 -14.18 14.62 -9.84
CA SER A 23 -15.26 14.11 -10.69
C SER A 23 -16.27 15.21 -11.11
N LEU A 24 -16.58 16.15 -10.21
CA LEU A 24 -17.39 17.33 -10.57
C LEU A 24 -16.67 18.22 -11.58
N GLU A 25 -15.38 18.49 -11.40
CA GLU A 25 -14.57 19.26 -12.36
C GLU A 25 -14.54 18.60 -13.75
N LEU A 26 -14.38 17.28 -13.81
CA LEU A 26 -14.50 16.52 -15.06
C LEU A 26 -15.90 16.66 -15.67
N GLY A 27 -16.96 16.57 -14.85
CA GLY A 27 -18.33 16.78 -15.29
C GLY A 27 -18.53 18.15 -15.94
N TYR A 28 -18.02 19.22 -15.32
CA TYR A 28 -18.12 20.57 -15.90
C TYR A 28 -17.48 20.66 -17.29
N VAL A 29 -16.31 20.05 -17.47
CA VAL A 29 -15.65 19.98 -18.78
C VAL A 29 -16.54 19.22 -19.77
N LEU A 30 -17.03 18.04 -19.41
CA LEU A 30 -17.78 17.18 -20.34
C LEU A 30 -19.16 17.75 -20.71
N PHE A 31 -19.86 18.42 -19.80
CA PHE A 31 -21.22 18.94 -20.03
C PHE A 31 -21.26 20.33 -20.68
N PHE A 32 -20.28 21.20 -20.43
CA PHE A 32 -20.39 22.62 -20.77
C PHE A 32 -19.36 23.11 -21.80
N THR A 33 -18.46 22.26 -22.28
CA THR A 33 -17.51 22.64 -23.35
C THR A 33 -18.20 23.20 -24.61
N PRO A 34 -19.36 22.68 -25.08
CA PRO A 34 -20.04 23.27 -26.25
C PRO A 34 -20.48 24.72 -26.05
N VAL A 35 -20.80 25.10 -24.82
CA VAL A 35 -21.22 26.46 -24.45
C VAL A 35 -20.00 27.35 -24.17
N TRP A 36 -18.98 26.78 -23.51
CA TRP A 36 -17.75 27.49 -23.14
C TRP A 36 -16.50 26.65 -23.47
N PRO A 37 -15.92 26.84 -24.68
CA PRO A 37 -14.78 26.03 -25.14
C PRO A 37 -13.48 26.20 -24.33
N LEU A 38 -13.38 27.27 -23.51
CA LEU A 38 -12.22 27.51 -22.64
C LEU A 38 -12.33 26.80 -21.27
N ALA A 39 -13.45 26.11 -21.00
CA ALA A 39 -13.64 25.34 -19.77
C ALA A 39 -12.51 24.34 -19.47
N PRO A 40 -11.98 23.55 -20.43
CA PRO A 40 -10.87 22.62 -20.16
C PRO A 40 -9.60 23.32 -19.69
N LEU A 41 -9.31 24.51 -20.22
CA LEU A 41 -8.13 25.29 -19.83
C LEU A 41 -8.29 25.89 -18.43
N ALA A 42 -9.49 26.37 -18.09
CA ALA A 42 -9.80 26.84 -16.75
C ALA A 42 -9.67 25.70 -15.72
N CYS A 43 -10.20 24.52 -16.03
CA CYS A 43 -10.06 23.33 -15.19
C CYS A 43 -8.61 22.86 -15.07
N LEU A 44 -7.79 22.96 -16.13
CA LEU A 44 -6.38 22.62 -16.07
C LEU A 44 -5.61 23.51 -15.07
N VAL A 45 -5.87 24.82 -15.08
CA VAL A 45 -5.26 25.76 -14.13
C VAL A 45 -5.74 25.47 -12.71
N ALA A 46 -7.04 25.24 -12.52
CA ALA A 46 -7.61 24.88 -11.22
C ALA A 46 -6.99 23.58 -10.67
N ALA A 47 -6.85 22.55 -11.51
CA ALA A 47 -6.24 21.28 -11.15
C ALA A 47 -4.75 21.43 -10.78
N ALA A 48 -4.01 22.30 -11.48
CA ALA A 48 -2.60 22.56 -11.16
C ALA A 48 -2.41 23.21 -9.77
N VAL A 49 -3.30 24.13 -9.41
CA VAL A 49 -3.32 24.75 -8.07
C VAL A 49 -3.74 23.72 -7.03
N GLU A 50 -4.78 22.92 -7.31
CA GLU A 50 -5.26 21.90 -6.38
C GLU A 50 -4.26 20.79 -6.12
N LEU A 51 -3.44 20.40 -7.10
CA LEU A 51 -2.38 19.42 -6.88
C LEU A 51 -1.40 19.88 -5.78
N ARG A 52 -1.06 21.18 -5.78
CA ARG A 52 -0.20 21.77 -4.75
C ARG A 52 -0.94 21.94 -3.43
N ALA A 53 -2.20 22.35 -3.47
CA ALA A 53 -3.02 22.48 -2.27
C ALA A 53 -3.25 21.12 -1.58
N ALA A 54 -3.50 20.06 -2.34
CA ALA A 54 -3.66 18.69 -1.83
C ALA A 54 -2.37 18.18 -1.19
N ALA A 55 -1.21 18.40 -1.83
CA ALA A 55 0.09 18.05 -1.25
C ALA A 55 0.35 18.79 0.08
N PHE A 56 -0.03 20.07 0.17
CA PHE A 56 0.05 20.84 1.41
C PHE A 56 -0.93 20.31 2.47
N ARG A 57 -2.18 20.00 2.10
CA ARG A 57 -3.18 19.43 3.02
C ARG A 57 -2.68 18.13 3.64
N LEU A 58 -2.13 17.22 2.82
CA LEU A 58 -1.61 15.92 3.24
C LEU A 58 -0.37 16.01 4.15
N THR A 59 0.47 17.02 3.96
CA THR A 59 1.73 17.16 4.70
C THR A 59 1.60 18.02 5.96
N VAL A 60 0.68 18.99 5.97
CA VAL A 60 0.61 20.01 7.03
C VAL A 60 -0.75 20.09 7.71
N CYS A 61 -1.86 19.86 7.01
CA CYS A 61 -3.20 20.13 7.58
C CYS A 61 -3.87 18.90 8.19
N THR A 62 -3.55 17.71 7.72
CA THR A 62 -4.18 16.46 8.18
C THR A 62 -3.21 15.59 8.97
N GLN A 63 -3.77 14.64 9.72
CA GLN A 63 -2.98 13.55 10.29
C GLN A 63 -2.42 12.66 9.18
N ARG A 64 -1.27 12.04 9.43
CA ARG A 64 -0.71 11.04 8.51
C ARG A 64 -1.70 9.87 8.36
N PRO A 65 -2.20 9.59 7.14
CA PRO A 65 -3.08 8.45 6.93
C PRO A 65 -2.30 7.13 7.12
N VAL A 66 -2.97 6.13 7.66
CA VAL A 66 -2.43 4.77 7.76
C VAL A 66 -2.31 4.20 6.35
N SER A 67 -1.18 3.55 6.05
CA SER A 67 -0.99 2.89 4.75
C SER A 67 -2.01 1.77 4.59
N ALA A 68 -3.02 1.99 3.75
CA ALA A 68 -3.93 0.96 3.29
C ALA A 68 -3.30 0.19 2.12
N PRO A 69 -3.64 -1.10 1.90
CA PRO A 69 -3.17 -1.84 0.73
C PRO A 69 -3.53 -1.11 -0.57
N SER A 70 -2.68 -1.24 -1.59
CA SER A 70 -2.84 -0.53 -2.87
C SER A 70 -4.19 -0.78 -3.54
N SER A 71 -4.80 -1.95 -3.33
CA SER A 71 -6.15 -2.30 -3.79
C SER A 71 -7.26 -1.41 -3.24
N SER A 72 -7.04 -0.76 -2.09
CA SER A 72 -7.99 0.16 -1.45
C SER A 72 -7.68 1.65 -1.68
N CYS A 73 -6.55 1.96 -2.33
CA CYS A 73 -6.08 3.33 -2.56
C CYS A 73 -5.88 3.67 -4.06
N THR A 74 -6.05 2.69 -4.95
CA THR A 74 -5.95 2.88 -6.40
C THR A 74 -7.36 2.79 -6.99
N LEU A 75 -7.68 3.66 -7.96
CA LEU A 75 -8.87 3.53 -8.80
C LEU A 75 -8.76 2.22 -9.60
N GLY A 76 -9.20 1.12 -8.99
CA GLY A 76 -9.25 -0.19 -9.61
C GLY A 76 -10.40 -0.28 -10.61
N THR A 77 -10.37 -1.30 -11.48
CA THR A 77 -11.50 -1.61 -12.36
C THR A 77 -12.80 -1.89 -11.61
N ASP A 78 -12.70 -2.33 -10.35
CA ASP A 78 -13.84 -2.70 -9.49
C ASP A 78 -14.25 -1.56 -8.52
N ASP A 79 -13.68 -0.36 -8.67
CA ASP A 79 -13.96 0.78 -7.80
C ASP A 79 -15.28 1.50 -8.21
N PRO A 80 -16.19 1.84 -7.26
CA PRO A 80 -17.42 2.58 -7.56
C PRO A 80 -17.18 3.91 -8.30
N TRP A 81 -16.04 4.58 -8.09
CA TRP A 81 -15.74 5.84 -8.75
C TRP A 81 -15.58 5.70 -10.27
N ILE A 82 -15.00 4.59 -10.75
CA ILE A 82 -14.88 4.33 -12.19
C ILE A 82 -16.27 4.22 -12.82
N SER A 83 -17.21 3.56 -12.14
CA SER A 83 -18.61 3.49 -12.59
C SER A 83 -19.27 4.88 -12.66
N ILE A 84 -19.03 5.74 -11.67
CA ILE A 84 -19.53 7.12 -11.65
C ILE A 84 -18.96 7.93 -12.82
N LEU A 85 -17.64 7.84 -13.07
CA LEU A 85 -16.99 8.56 -14.17
C LEU A 85 -17.52 8.09 -15.54
N HIS A 86 -17.75 6.78 -15.71
CA HIS A 86 -18.38 6.25 -16.93
C HIS A 86 -19.81 6.77 -17.11
N ALA A 87 -20.59 6.86 -16.03
CA ALA A 87 -21.95 7.40 -16.06
C ALA A 87 -21.96 8.89 -16.43
N ILE A 88 -21.07 9.70 -15.83
CA ILE A 88 -20.91 11.13 -16.17
C ILE A 88 -20.59 11.27 -17.67
N ALA A 89 -19.66 10.46 -18.19
CA ALA A 89 -19.26 10.49 -19.58
C ALA A 89 -20.34 9.98 -20.56
N SER A 90 -21.26 9.10 -20.14
CA SER A 90 -22.40 8.72 -20.97
C SER A 90 -23.49 9.79 -20.97
N VAL A 91 -23.82 10.34 -19.80
CA VAL A 91 -24.84 11.39 -19.67
C VAL A 91 -24.40 12.66 -20.41
N SER A 92 -23.09 12.94 -20.48
CA SER A 92 -22.59 14.13 -21.18
C SER A 92 -22.85 14.12 -22.67
N VAL A 93 -22.90 12.95 -23.31
CA VAL A 93 -23.29 12.84 -24.72
C VAL A 93 -24.72 13.32 -24.92
N VAL A 94 -25.64 12.84 -24.09
CA VAL A 94 -27.07 13.20 -24.14
C VAL A 94 -27.25 14.70 -23.90
N VAL A 95 -26.62 15.23 -22.85
CA VAL A 95 -26.71 16.66 -22.50
C VAL A 95 -26.13 17.54 -23.60
N ASN A 96 -24.96 17.21 -24.15
CA ASN A 96 -24.34 18.03 -25.20
C ASN A 96 -25.17 18.04 -26.49
N VAL A 97 -25.71 16.88 -26.88
CA VAL A 97 -26.59 16.79 -28.05
C VAL A 97 -27.85 17.61 -27.82
N ALA A 98 -28.52 17.47 -26.66
CA ALA A 98 -29.70 18.26 -26.33
C ALA A 98 -29.42 19.76 -26.26
N MET A 99 -28.27 20.16 -25.71
CA MET A 99 -27.85 21.56 -25.65
C MET A 99 -27.71 22.14 -27.06
N ILE A 100 -27.02 21.44 -27.97
CA ILE A 100 -26.81 21.93 -29.33
C ILE A 100 -28.13 21.98 -30.12
N THR A 101 -28.95 20.92 -30.06
CA THR A 101 -30.14 20.81 -30.91
C THR A 101 -31.37 21.56 -30.39
N LEU A 102 -31.53 21.66 -29.07
CA LEU A 102 -32.72 22.26 -28.45
C LEU A 102 -32.46 23.64 -27.85
N ALA A 103 -31.28 23.86 -27.26
CA ALA A 103 -30.98 25.11 -26.54
C ALA A 103 -30.29 26.16 -27.40
N THR A 104 -29.57 25.77 -28.46
CA THR A 104 -28.90 26.72 -29.36
C THR A 104 -29.65 26.90 -30.69
N GLN A 105 -29.48 28.07 -31.30
CA GLN A 105 -29.98 28.37 -32.66
C GLN A 105 -28.99 27.94 -33.75
N GLN A 106 -27.96 27.14 -33.42
CA GLN A 106 -26.91 26.77 -34.37
C GLN A 106 -27.44 25.98 -35.58
N LEU A 107 -28.45 25.13 -35.37
CA LEU A 107 -29.08 24.37 -36.45
C LEU A 107 -29.84 25.27 -37.41
N ASP A 108 -30.51 26.32 -36.89
CA ASP A 108 -31.26 27.25 -37.72
C ASP A 108 -30.32 28.04 -38.64
N VAL A 109 -29.14 28.42 -38.14
CA VAL A 109 -28.09 29.07 -38.94
C VAL A 109 -27.48 28.12 -39.97
N PHE A 110 -27.31 26.83 -39.63
CA PHE A 110 -26.70 25.85 -40.53
C PHE A 110 -27.64 25.42 -41.67
N PHE A 111 -28.93 25.29 -41.39
CA PHE A 111 -29.94 24.91 -42.39
C PHE A 111 -30.58 26.13 -43.10
N ALA A 112 -30.26 27.36 -42.68
CA ALA A 112 -30.62 28.56 -43.43
C ALA A 112 -29.91 28.56 -44.79
N SER A 113 -30.70 28.71 -45.87
CA SER A 113 -30.21 28.72 -47.25
C SER A 113 -29.21 29.87 -47.51
N PRO A 114 -28.14 29.66 -48.30
CA PRO A 114 -27.18 30.70 -48.66
C PRO A 114 -27.74 31.80 -49.58
N ASP A 115 -29.00 31.70 -50.04
CA ASP A 115 -29.62 32.69 -50.94
C ASP A 115 -30.31 33.86 -50.21
N ALA A 116 -30.27 33.90 -48.87
CA ALA A 116 -30.69 35.08 -48.10
C ALA A 116 -29.56 36.13 -48.09
N ASP A 117 -29.34 36.76 -49.23
CA ASP A 117 -28.38 37.85 -49.42
C ASP A 117 -28.56 38.97 -48.36
N VAL A 118 -27.51 39.20 -47.60
CA VAL A 118 -26.97 40.51 -47.22
C VAL A 118 -28.00 41.65 -47.17
N ARG A 119 -28.85 41.66 -46.14
CA ARG A 119 -29.41 42.91 -45.61
C ARG A 119 -29.40 42.91 -44.09
N SER A 120 -28.70 43.91 -43.56
CA SER A 120 -28.74 44.41 -42.19
C SER A 120 -28.27 43.45 -41.10
N ALA A 121 -27.00 43.62 -40.75
CA ALA A 121 -26.47 43.94 -39.42
C ALA A 121 -27.47 44.33 -38.29
N ASP A 122 -28.55 43.59 -38.09
CA ASP A 122 -29.42 43.69 -36.92
C ASP A 122 -29.41 42.33 -36.21
N ILE A 123 -28.33 42.11 -35.45
CA ILE A 123 -28.35 41.22 -34.29
C ILE A 123 -29.23 41.94 -33.26
N GLN A 124 -30.53 41.98 -33.51
CA GLN A 124 -31.48 42.47 -32.53
C GLN A 124 -31.99 41.26 -31.76
N THR A 125 -31.76 41.34 -30.47
CA THR A 125 -32.19 40.45 -29.40
C THR A 125 -33.70 40.19 -29.44
N ASP A 126 -34.15 39.23 -30.25
CA ASP A 126 -35.49 38.67 -30.08
C ASP A 126 -35.40 37.46 -29.14
N LEU A 127 -35.36 37.83 -27.86
CA LEU A 127 -35.67 36.97 -26.73
C LEU A 127 -37.12 36.48 -26.92
N HIS A 128 -37.28 35.27 -27.44
CA HIS A 128 -38.56 34.58 -27.57
C HIS A 128 -39.15 34.31 -26.16
N LEU A 129 -39.77 35.32 -25.55
CA LEU A 129 -40.71 35.10 -24.44
C LEU A 129 -42.02 34.59 -25.04
N PRO A 130 -42.61 33.50 -24.49
CA PRO A 130 -43.91 33.04 -24.94
C PRO A 130 -44.97 34.03 -24.43
N ILE A 131 -45.49 34.87 -25.32
CA ILE A 131 -46.66 35.68 -25.02
C ILE A 131 -47.85 34.72 -24.93
N TYR A 132 -48.29 34.44 -23.70
CA TYR A 132 -49.62 33.91 -23.44
C TYR A 132 -50.63 34.95 -23.92
N GLN A 133 -51.14 34.79 -25.14
CA GLN A 133 -52.16 35.67 -25.70
C GLN A 133 -53.51 35.23 -25.13
N SER A 134 -53.91 35.84 -24.01
CA SER A 134 -55.28 35.73 -23.51
C SER A 134 -56.24 36.34 -24.53
N ALA A 135 -57.19 35.55 -25.02
CA ALA A 135 -58.25 36.02 -25.89
C ALA A 135 -59.06 37.16 -25.23
N SER A 136 -59.08 38.33 -25.86
CA SER A 136 -60.04 39.40 -25.58
C SER A 136 -60.77 39.79 -26.88
N PRO A 137 -62.10 40.02 -26.85
CA PRO A 137 -62.92 40.24 -28.05
C PRO A 137 -62.71 41.64 -28.66
N PRO A 138 -63.12 41.87 -29.92
CA PRO A 138 -62.67 43.03 -30.71
C PRO A 138 -63.37 44.31 -30.27
N GLN A 139 -62.61 45.40 -30.15
CA GLN A 139 -63.11 46.78 -30.03
C GLN A 139 -62.92 47.53 -31.36
N PRO A 140 -63.81 48.47 -31.72
CA PRO A 140 -63.94 49.00 -33.07
C PRO A 140 -62.97 50.15 -33.39
N LEU A 141 -62.65 50.24 -34.68
CA LEU A 141 -61.81 51.23 -35.38
C LEU A 141 -62.01 52.69 -34.93
N PRO A 142 -60.95 53.52 -34.95
CA PRO A 142 -61.10 54.95 -35.18
C PRO A 142 -60.86 55.31 -36.65
N SER A 143 -61.77 56.13 -37.16
CA SER A 143 -61.72 56.82 -38.44
C SER A 143 -60.70 57.97 -38.42
N ASP A 144 -60.30 58.35 -39.63
CA ASP A 144 -59.76 59.66 -40.02
C ASP A 144 -58.27 59.94 -39.79
N ALA A 145 -57.47 59.63 -40.81
CA ALA A 145 -56.50 60.58 -41.39
C ALA A 145 -56.18 60.18 -42.83
N ALA A 146 -56.73 60.96 -43.76
CA ALA A 146 -56.54 60.84 -45.19
C ALA A 146 -55.14 61.31 -45.64
N ALA A 147 -54.81 60.90 -46.88
CA ALA A 147 -53.85 61.49 -47.81
C ALA A 147 -52.36 61.13 -47.62
N HIS A 148 -51.91 60.08 -48.28
CA HIS A 148 -51.26 60.20 -49.60
C HIS A 148 -50.89 58.81 -50.14
N ALA A 149 -51.78 58.27 -50.99
CA ALA A 149 -51.47 57.16 -51.86
C ALA A 149 -50.87 57.71 -53.16
N ALA A 150 -49.70 57.22 -53.55
CA ALA A 150 -49.25 57.21 -54.93
C ALA A 150 -48.23 56.09 -55.13
N GLY A 151 -48.58 55.11 -55.97
CA GLY A 151 -47.61 54.23 -56.62
C GLY A 151 -47.75 52.74 -56.36
N THR A 152 -48.86 52.13 -56.78
CA THR A 152 -48.78 50.79 -57.36
C THR A 152 -48.05 50.87 -58.72
N PRO A 153 -47.40 49.78 -59.14
CA PRO A 153 -48.04 49.07 -60.23
C PRO A 153 -48.15 47.57 -59.94
N LEU A 154 -49.34 47.06 -60.26
CA LEU A 154 -49.57 45.67 -60.58
C LEU A 154 -48.60 45.22 -61.68
N SER A 155 -47.84 44.17 -61.40
CA SER A 155 -47.23 43.31 -62.41
C SER A 155 -47.75 41.90 -62.16
N ASP A 156 -48.86 41.62 -62.83
CA ASP A 156 -49.36 40.28 -63.06
C ASP A 156 -48.33 39.56 -63.95
N GLY A 157 -47.61 38.61 -63.36
CA GLY A 157 -46.52 37.89 -63.98
C GLY A 157 -46.46 36.49 -63.43
N GLY A 158 -47.31 35.62 -63.97
CA GLY A 158 -47.25 34.18 -63.76
C GLY A 158 -45.88 33.65 -64.16
N GLY A 159 -45.02 33.47 -63.17
CA GLY A 159 -43.74 32.77 -63.28
C GLY A 159 -43.67 31.82 -62.10
N ALA A 160 -43.56 30.53 -62.38
CA ALA A 160 -43.37 29.48 -61.40
C ALA A 160 -42.19 29.84 -60.47
N GLN A 161 -42.49 30.34 -59.28
CA GLN A 161 -41.50 30.44 -58.21
C GLN A 161 -41.28 29.01 -57.71
N SER A 162 -40.11 28.48 -58.10
CA SER A 162 -39.52 27.30 -57.50
C SER A 162 -39.63 27.42 -55.98
N ALA A 163 -40.30 26.44 -55.36
CA ALA A 163 -40.36 26.26 -53.93
C ALA A 163 -38.95 26.04 -53.37
N GLY A 164 -38.21 27.12 -53.13
CA GLY A 164 -37.15 27.14 -52.14
C GLY A 164 -37.85 27.15 -50.79
N ALA A 165 -38.19 25.97 -50.28
CA ALA A 165 -38.76 25.84 -48.96
C ALA A 165 -37.71 26.30 -47.94
N ASP A 166 -37.91 27.47 -47.34
CA ASP A 166 -37.23 27.87 -46.10
C ASP A 166 -37.54 26.79 -45.05
N TYR A 167 -36.61 25.84 -44.90
CA TYR A 167 -36.80 24.68 -44.04
C TYR A 167 -36.52 25.09 -42.59
N VAL A 168 -37.53 25.66 -41.93
CA VAL A 168 -37.47 25.91 -40.49
C VAL A 168 -37.65 24.59 -39.76
N LEU A 169 -36.62 24.10 -39.08
CA LEU A 169 -36.68 22.84 -38.34
C LEU A 169 -37.77 22.90 -37.27
N THR A 170 -38.77 22.03 -37.37
CA THR A 170 -39.81 21.90 -36.34
C THR A 170 -39.21 21.35 -35.03
N PRO A 171 -39.83 21.58 -33.87
CA PRO A 171 -39.35 21.00 -32.60
C PRO A 171 -39.26 19.46 -32.64
N PHE A 172 -40.10 18.80 -33.46
CA PHE A 172 -40.03 17.36 -33.69
C PHE A 172 -38.81 16.95 -34.52
N ASP A 173 -38.48 17.70 -35.58
CA ASP A 173 -37.30 17.44 -36.40
C ASP A 173 -36.00 17.62 -35.60
N ARG A 174 -35.96 18.61 -34.70
CA ARG A 174 -34.83 18.82 -33.78
C ARG A 174 -34.65 17.65 -32.81
N LEU A 175 -35.75 17.11 -32.28
CA LEU A 175 -35.71 15.94 -31.40
C LEU A 175 -35.26 14.68 -32.15
N LEU A 176 -35.72 14.50 -33.39
CA LEU A 176 -35.29 13.38 -34.24
C LEU A 176 -33.79 13.47 -34.56
N LEU A 177 -33.31 14.65 -34.93
CA LEU A 177 -31.89 14.89 -35.20
C LEU A 177 -31.03 14.67 -33.95
N ALA A 178 -31.52 15.09 -32.78
CA ALA A 178 -30.88 14.82 -31.49
C ALA A 178 -30.76 13.31 -31.24
N LEU A 179 -31.83 12.56 -31.44
CA LEU A 179 -31.83 11.11 -31.22
C LEU A 179 -30.87 10.38 -32.18
N VAL A 180 -30.83 10.78 -33.46
CA VAL A 180 -29.89 10.21 -34.44
C VAL A 180 -28.44 10.53 -34.06
N ALA A 181 -28.16 11.78 -33.69
CA ALA A 181 -26.82 12.23 -33.29
C ALA A 181 -26.35 11.50 -32.02
N GLU A 182 -27.23 11.31 -31.04
CA GLU A 182 -26.95 10.56 -29.81
C GLU A 182 -26.55 9.10 -30.12
N HIS A 183 -27.36 8.39 -30.91
CA HIS A 183 -27.05 7.00 -31.29
C HIS A 183 -25.75 6.90 -32.10
N ALA A 184 -25.47 7.86 -32.97
CA ALA A 184 -24.22 7.92 -33.74
C ALA A 184 -23.00 8.11 -32.83
N LEU A 185 -23.07 9.00 -31.85
CA LEU A 185 -21.97 9.25 -30.90
C LEU A 185 -21.75 8.07 -29.95
N ILE A 186 -22.82 7.44 -29.47
CA ILE A 186 -22.72 6.22 -28.66
C ILE A 186 -22.12 5.07 -29.48
N ALA A 187 -22.55 4.90 -30.74
CA ALA A 187 -21.98 3.90 -31.64
C ALA A 187 -20.50 4.17 -31.93
N MET A 188 -20.10 5.43 -32.09
CA MET A 188 -18.69 5.81 -32.27
C MET A 188 -17.86 5.52 -31.01
N LYS A 189 -18.39 5.78 -29.80
CA LYS A 189 -17.75 5.41 -28.53
C LYS A 189 -17.57 3.89 -28.43
N LEU A 190 -18.59 3.11 -28.80
CA LEU A 190 -18.52 1.65 -28.82
C LEU A 190 -17.49 1.16 -29.85
N LEU A 191 -17.46 1.76 -31.03
CA LEU A 191 -16.48 1.46 -32.08
C LEU A 191 -15.06 1.72 -31.60
N LEU A 192 -14.80 2.84 -30.93
CA LEU A 192 -13.50 3.15 -30.33
C LEU A 192 -13.09 2.11 -29.28
N HIS A 193 -14.03 1.67 -28.45
CA HIS A 193 -13.76 0.65 -27.44
C HIS A 193 -13.45 -0.71 -28.07
N VAL A 194 -14.13 -1.07 -29.16
CA VAL A 194 -13.90 -2.30 -29.93
C VAL A 194 -12.64 -2.22 -30.80
N ALA A 195 -12.27 -1.03 -31.29
CA ALA A 195 -11.11 -0.81 -32.15
C ALA A 195 -9.79 -0.81 -31.38
N TYR A 196 -9.82 -0.43 -30.09
CA TYR A 196 -8.64 -0.39 -29.23
C TYR A 196 -8.82 -1.19 -27.92
N PRO A 197 -9.06 -2.51 -27.99
CA PRO A 197 -9.24 -3.33 -26.79
C PRO A 197 -7.92 -3.54 -26.03
N GLU A 198 -6.77 -3.47 -26.71
CA GLU A 198 -5.47 -3.92 -26.16
C GLU A 198 -4.55 -2.79 -25.67
N LEU A 199 -4.90 -1.51 -25.84
CA LEU A 199 -3.99 -0.41 -25.48
C LEU A 199 -3.56 -0.42 -23.99
N PRO A 200 -4.46 -0.71 -23.01
CA PRO A 200 -4.08 -0.81 -21.61
C PRO A 200 -3.26 -2.06 -21.32
N GLU A 201 -3.61 -3.19 -21.94
CA GLU A 201 -2.89 -4.46 -21.72
C GLU A 201 -1.50 -4.46 -22.34
N LEU A 202 -1.30 -3.82 -23.50
CA LEU A 202 0.01 -3.71 -24.14
C LEU A 202 0.99 -2.87 -23.30
N LEU A 203 0.52 -1.71 -22.80
CA LEU A 203 1.32 -0.83 -21.94
C LEU A 203 1.55 -1.42 -20.54
N LEU A 204 0.56 -2.14 -19.98
CA LEU A 204 0.76 -2.87 -18.72
C LEU A 204 1.54 -4.17 -18.91
N ALA A 205 1.54 -4.79 -20.08
CA ALA A 205 2.23 -6.05 -20.32
C ALA A 205 3.74 -5.84 -20.20
N ASP A 206 4.27 -4.78 -20.79
CA ASP A 206 5.69 -4.43 -20.68
C ASP A 206 6.08 -4.12 -19.22
N ALA A 207 5.25 -3.38 -18.49
CA ALA A 207 5.47 -3.09 -17.08
C ALA A 207 5.39 -4.35 -16.20
N LYS A 208 4.38 -5.20 -16.41
CA LYS A 208 4.21 -6.48 -15.71
C LYS A 208 5.34 -7.46 -16.06
N GLN A 209 5.81 -7.47 -17.30
CA GLN A 209 6.94 -8.29 -17.73
C GLN A 209 8.24 -7.80 -17.09
N ALA A 210 8.47 -6.49 -17.07
CA ALA A 210 9.62 -5.90 -16.39
C ALA A 210 9.62 -6.23 -14.89
N GLU A 211 8.45 -6.15 -14.23
CA GLU A 211 8.29 -6.53 -12.82
C GLU A 211 8.54 -8.03 -12.61
N ARG A 212 7.98 -8.90 -13.46
CA ARG A 212 8.21 -10.35 -13.40
C ARG A 212 9.68 -10.71 -13.63
N GLU A 213 10.35 -10.06 -14.57
CA GLU A 213 11.78 -10.26 -14.82
C GLU A 213 12.64 -9.76 -13.65
N LEU A 214 12.28 -8.62 -13.04
CA LEU A 214 12.92 -8.15 -11.82
C LEU A 214 12.73 -9.13 -10.66
N HIS A 215 11.50 -9.61 -10.48
CA HIS A 215 11.12 -10.58 -9.45
C HIS A 215 11.86 -11.91 -9.67
N LYS A 216 11.94 -12.40 -10.92
CA LYS A 216 12.71 -13.58 -11.29
C LYS A 216 14.20 -13.41 -11.01
N LYS A 217 14.78 -12.26 -11.38
CA LYS A 217 16.17 -11.92 -11.04
C LYS A 217 16.38 -11.81 -9.52
N TYR A 218 15.37 -11.39 -8.75
CA TYR A 218 15.41 -11.34 -7.29
C TYR A 218 15.38 -12.75 -6.69
N LEU A 219 14.48 -13.62 -7.15
CA LEU A 219 14.38 -15.02 -6.74
C LEU A 219 15.63 -15.84 -7.09
N LEU A 220 16.26 -15.54 -8.23
CA LEU A 220 17.54 -16.14 -8.62
C LEU A 220 18.75 -15.49 -7.91
N GLY A 221 18.52 -14.49 -7.05
CA GLY A 221 19.55 -13.76 -6.32
C GLY A 221 20.50 -12.92 -7.21
N VAL A 222 20.15 -12.69 -8.49
CA VAL A 222 21.00 -12.08 -9.54
C VAL A 222 21.12 -10.55 -9.43
N HIS A 223 20.41 -9.90 -8.51
CA HIS A 223 20.52 -8.46 -8.35
C HIS A 223 21.84 -8.03 -7.71
N GLY A 224 22.68 -7.35 -8.51
CA GLY A 224 23.83 -6.58 -8.04
C GLY A 224 25.07 -6.60 -8.93
N LYS A 225 25.27 -7.61 -9.80
CA LYS A 225 26.50 -7.68 -10.62
C LYS A 225 26.28 -8.45 -11.93
N VAL A 226 25.97 -7.73 -13.01
CA VAL A 226 26.24 -8.25 -14.37
C VAL A 226 27.64 -7.81 -14.85
N ASP A 227 28.24 -6.76 -14.26
CA ASP A 227 29.52 -6.21 -14.77
C ASP A 227 30.77 -6.47 -13.89
N THR A 228 30.68 -7.15 -12.74
CA THR A 228 31.84 -7.36 -11.85
C THR A 228 32.01 -8.79 -11.30
N LEU A 229 31.37 -9.80 -11.92
CA LEU A 229 31.53 -11.22 -11.56
C LEU A 229 32.74 -11.88 -12.24
N SER A 230 33.91 -11.25 -12.20
CA SER A 230 35.17 -11.92 -12.53
C SER A 230 36.21 -11.88 -11.42
N ARG A 231 35.96 -11.22 -10.28
CA ARG A 231 36.90 -11.15 -9.15
C ARG A 231 36.22 -10.93 -7.79
N LEU A 232 35.44 -11.89 -7.30
CA LEU A 232 35.18 -11.97 -5.85
C LEU A 232 35.82 -13.26 -5.36
N SER A 233 36.81 -13.11 -4.48
CA SER A 233 37.50 -14.22 -3.84
C SER A 233 36.60 -14.80 -2.73
N PRO A 234 36.74 -16.10 -2.40
CA PRO A 234 36.02 -16.75 -1.30
C PRO A 234 36.30 -16.13 0.10
N SER A 235 37.18 -15.13 0.18
CA SER A 235 37.48 -14.32 1.36
C SER A 235 36.39 -13.31 1.74
N ASP A 236 35.45 -13.00 0.84
CA ASP A 236 34.52 -11.88 1.01
C ASP A 236 33.18 -12.30 1.66
N ALA A 237 33.05 -13.58 2.04
CA ALA A 237 31.89 -14.08 2.74
C ALA A 237 32.04 -13.88 4.25
N ALA A 238 31.05 -13.24 4.87
CA ALA A 238 31.07 -12.89 6.29
C ALA A 238 29.72 -13.18 6.94
N ILE A 239 29.73 -13.76 8.13
CA ILE A 239 28.59 -13.92 9.03
C ILE A 239 28.39 -12.62 9.81
N THR A 240 27.18 -12.07 9.77
CA THR A 240 26.80 -10.86 10.50
C THR A 240 25.96 -11.18 11.74
N SER A 241 25.08 -12.19 11.67
CA SER A 241 24.23 -12.54 12.82
C SER A 241 23.60 -13.92 12.69
N LEU A 242 23.24 -14.52 13.82
CA LEU A 242 22.42 -15.73 13.90
C LEU A 242 21.02 -15.39 14.43
N CYS A 243 20.02 -16.15 14.00
CA CYS A 243 18.68 -16.07 14.55
C CYS A 243 18.03 -17.46 14.61
N PRO A 244 17.64 -17.96 15.79
CA PRO A 244 17.92 -17.40 17.12
C PRO A 244 19.43 -17.45 17.45
N GLN A 245 19.89 -16.66 18.43
CA GLN A 245 21.31 -16.68 18.88
C GLN A 245 21.59 -17.72 19.97
N SER A 246 20.54 -18.33 20.51
CA SER A 246 20.63 -19.31 21.58
C SER A 246 19.52 -20.35 21.53
N ALA A 247 19.74 -21.50 22.17
CA ALA A 247 18.77 -22.59 22.25
C ALA A 247 18.87 -23.39 23.55
N PRO A 248 17.79 -24.05 23.97
CA PRO A 248 17.83 -24.97 25.10
C PRO A 248 18.65 -26.23 24.79
N THR A 249 19.30 -26.80 25.80
CA THR A 249 19.95 -28.11 25.73
C THR A 249 18.92 -29.22 25.44
N GLY A 250 19.33 -30.28 24.75
CA GLY A 250 18.51 -31.47 24.46
C GLY A 250 17.58 -31.35 23.25
N LYS A 251 17.51 -30.20 22.58
CA LYS A 251 16.70 -29.97 21.38
C LYS A 251 17.58 -29.52 20.21
N ALA A 252 17.33 -30.07 19.02
CA ALA A 252 17.93 -29.57 17.78
C ALA A 252 17.21 -28.30 17.33
N THR A 253 17.96 -27.31 16.85
CA THR A 253 17.41 -25.98 16.54
C THR A 253 17.78 -25.56 15.13
N THR A 254 16.78 -25.17 14.35
CA THR A 254 17.00 -24.54 13.06
C THR A 254 17.42 -23.10 13.27
N VAL A 255 18.59 -22.74 12.75
CA VAL A 255 19.16 -21.39 12.87
C VAL A 255 19.31 -20.79 11.48
N THR A 256 18.89 -19.53 11.37
CA THR A 256 19.13 -18.70 10.19
C THR A 256 20.45 -17.96 10.37
N VAL A 257 21.43 -18.26 9.52
CA VAL A 257 22.72 -17.56 9.44
C VAL A 257 22.59 -16.42 8.46
N ARG A 258 22.76 -15.18 8.91
CA ARG A 258 22.73 -13.98 8.07
C ARG A 258 24.13 -13.43 7.86
N GLY A 259 24.37 -12.86 6.69
CA GLY A 259 25.56 -12.09 6.41
C GLY A 259 25.75 -11.72 4.95
N GLU A 260 26.98 -11.49 4.51
CA GLU A 260 27.30 -11.01 3.17
C GLU A 260 27.91 -12.12 2.31
N HIS A 261 27.42 -12.25 1.07
CA HIS A 261 27.91 -13.22 0.06
C HIS A 261 27.97 -14.69 0.51
N LEU A 262 27.17 -15.09 1.51
CA LEU A 262 27.15 -16.43 2.10
C LEU A 262 26.46 -17.46 1.20
N GLY A 263 25.25 -17.13 0.73
CA GLY A 263 24.36 -18.09 0.12
C GLY A 263 24.94 -18.72 -1.14
N ARG A 264 25.50 -17.89 -2.02
CA ARG A 264 26.10 -18.37 -3.28
C ARG A 264 27.39 -19.14 -3.06
N ALA A 265 28.23 -18.72 -2.12
CA ALA A 265 29.48 -19.39 -1.81
C ALA A 265 29.24 -20.81 -1.27
N VAL A 266 28.22 -20.98 -0.42
CA VAL A 266 27.82 -22.30 0.10
C VAL A 266 27.14 -23.15 -0.98
N HIS A 267 26.23 -22.58 -1.79
CA HIS A 267 25.58 -23.33 -2.88
C HIS A 267 26.58 -23.83 -3.95
N ARG A 268 27.62 -23.04 -4.26
CA ARG A 268 28.71 -23.46 -5.17
C ARG A 268 29.69 -24.45 -4.52
N GLY A 269 29.53 -24.73 -3.22
CA GLY A 269 30.41 -25.59 -2.44
C GLY A 269 31.82 -25.01 -2.27
N GLU A 270 31.96 -23.68 -2.33
CA GLU A 270 33.21 -22.95 -2.10
C GLU A 270 33.49 -22.77 -0.60
N ILE A 271 32.43 -22.71 0.22
CA ILE A 271 32.50 -22.56 1.68
C ILE A 271 31.59 -23.59 2.35
N SER A 272 32.00 -24.12 3.50
CA SER A 272 31.16 -24.95 4.37
C SER A 272 31.08 -24.35 5.77
N LEU A 273 29.97 -24.59 6.46
CA LEU A 273 29.80 -24.19 7.86
C LEU A 273 30.33 -25.31 8.76
N ARG A 274 31.18 -24.95 9.72
CA ARG A 274 31.66 -25.86 10.76
C ARG A 274 31.20 -25.36 12.12
N LEU A 275 30.57 -26.24 12.88
CA LEU A 275 30.12 -25.98 14.24
C LEU A 275 31.08 -26.66 15.21
N VAL A 276 31.67 -25.91 16.14
CA VAL A 276 32.39 -26.45 17.29
C VAL A 276 31.45 -26.45 18.50
N MET A 277 31.15 -27.63 19.02
CA MET A 277 30.26 -27.83 20.17
C MET A 277 30.93 -27.41 21.49
N PRO A 278 30.15 -27.02 22.52
CA PRO A 278 30.68 -26.68 23.84
C PRO A 278 31.40 -27.88 24.47
N LYS A 279 32.51 -27.62 25.18
CA LYS A 279 33.30 -28.64 25.88
C LYS A 279 32.97 -28.66 27.37
N ASP A 280 32.91 -29.85 27.96
CA ASP A 280 32.74 -30.03 29.40
C ASP A 280 34.03 -29.63 30.14
N GLY A 281 33.95 -28.64 31.03
CA GLY A 281 35.09 -28.12 31.79
C GLY A 281 35.51 -28.99 32.98
N SER A 282 34.83 -30.12 33.21
CA SER A 282 34.99 -30.93 34.43
C SER A 282 36.12 -31.98 34.38
N HIS A 283 36.68 -32.29 33.21
CA HIS A 283 37.76 -33.28 33.07
C HIS A 283 39.10 -32.64 32.68
N LYS A 284 40.06 -32.62 33.61
CA LYS A 284 41.49 -32.39 33.31
C LYS A 284 42.00 -33.55 32.44
N GLU A 285 42.05 -33.36 31.13
CA GLU A 285 42.52 -34.41 30.22
C GLU A 285 44.04 -34.48 30.10
N SER A 286 44.52 -35.72 30.18
CA SER A 286 45.89 -36.15 29.92
C SER A 286 46.20 -36.06 28.42
N TYR A 287 47.43 -35.68 28.09
CA TYR A 287 47.95 -35.37 26.74
C TYR A 287 47.69 -36.43 25.65
N LYS A 288 47.32 -37.67 26.02
CA LYS A 288 47.01 -38.77 25.08
C LYS A 288 45.53 -38.86 24.67
N GLU A 289 44.63 -38.19 25.39
CA GLU A 289 43.17 -38.21 25.13
C GLU A 289 42.76 -37.09 24.16
N SER A 290 43.56 -36.01 24.11
CA SER A 290 43.39 -34.86 23.21
C SER A 290 43.41 -35.21 21.71
N ALA A 291 44.02 -36.34 21.33
CA ALA A 291 44.06 -36.79 19.93
C ALA A 291 42.79 -37.55 19.48
N ARG A 292 41.99 -38.11 20.40
CA ARG A 292 40.72 -38.79 20.08
C ARG A 292 39.50 -37.86 20.18
N ARG A 293 39.59 -36.73 20.89
CA ARG A 293 38.49 -35.76 21.08
C ARG A 293 38.43 -34.63 20.05
N ALA A 294 39.17 -34.74 18.94
CA ALA A 294 39.04 -33.88 17.74
C ALA A 294 37.64 -33.96 17.08
N HIS A 295 36.71 -34.72 17.65
CA HIS A 295 35.32 -34.96 17.23
C HIS A 295 34.26 -33.97 17.76
N SER A 296 34.63 -32.80 18.29
CA SER A 296 33.63 -31.77 18.69
C SER A 296 33.32 -30.75 17.58
N ALA A 297 33.74 -31.01 16.34
CA ALA A 297 33.49 -30.11 15.23
C ALA A 297 32.72 -30.82 14.09
N LEU A 298 31.49 -30.36 13.82
CA LEU A 298 30.59 -30.92 12.83
C LEU A 298 30.47 -29.99 11.62
N THR A 299 30.52 -30.53 10.41
CA THR A 299 30.14 -29.76 9.21
C THR A 299 28.62 -29.71 9.12
N LEU A 300 28.05 -28.51 9.12
CA LEU A 300 26.61 -28.32 9.05
C LEU A 300 26.15 -28.28 7.58
N PRO A 301 25.19 -29.13 7.18
CA PRO A 301 24.47 -28.91 5.94
C PRO A 301 23.66 -27.62 6.08
N ALA A 302 23.73 -26.76 5.07
CA ALA A 302 23.02 -25.49 5.04
C ALA A 302 22.21 -25.39 3.75
N ASP A 303 20.93 -25.09 3.92
CA ASP A 303 20.00 -24.86 2.84
C ASP A 303 20.08 -23.39 2.39
N PHE A 304 20.18 -23.22 1.08
CA PHE A 304 20.21 -21.90 0.46
C PHE A 304 18.83 -21.23 0.59
N VAL A 305 18.78 -20.09 1.29
CA VAL A 305 17.57 -19.24 1.37
C VAL A 305 17.75 -18.00 0.49
N SER A 306 18.86 -17.29 0.63
CA SER A 306 19.25 -16.16 -0.21
C SER A 306 20.76 -15.93 -0.18
N ASP A 307 21.30 -15.01 -0.98
CA ASP A 307 22.74 -14.70 -0.93
C ASP A 307 23.20 -14.16 0.43
N ARG A 308 22.27 -13.61 1.23
CA ARG A 308 22.56 -13.08 2.57
C ARG A 308 22.04 -13.96 3.71
N CYS A 309 21.37 -15.07 3.40
CA CYS A 309 20.74 -15.91 4.41
C CYS A 309 20.89 -17.40 4.07
N LEU A 310 21.33 -18.17 5.06
CA LEU A 310 21.37 -19.63 5.04
C LEU A 310 20.53 -20.18 6.18
N SER A 311 19.88 -21.32 5.96
CA SER A 311 19.21 -22.06 7.02
C SER A 311 20.03 -23.31 7.33
N CYS A 312 20.38 -23.55 8.59
CA CYS A 312 21.05 -24.79 8.98
C CYS A 312 20.44 -25.36 10.27
N LEU A 313 20.47 -26.68 10.38
CA LEU A 313 20.00 -27.38 11.58
C LEU A 313 21.19 -27.59 12.51
N LEU A 314 21.17 -26.96 13.68
CA LEU A 314 22.15 -27.22 14.73
C LEU A 314 21.71 -28.47 15.53
N PRO A 315 22.63 -29.41 15.79
CA PRO A 315 22.34 -30.61 16.57
C PRO A 315 22.07 -30.25 18.04
N ALA A 316 21.29 -31.08 18.72
CA ALA A 316 21.07 -30.93 20.16
C ALA A 316 22.39 -31.04 20.95
N SER A 317 22.57 -30.18 21.94
CA SER A 317 23.66 -30.28 22.92
C SER A 317 23.13 -30.76 24.27
N GLU A 318 23.79 -31.74 24.89
CA GLU A 318 23.51 -32.15 26.27
C GLU A 318 24.13 -31.19 27.30
N ILE A 319 25.13 -30.42 26.87
CA ILE A 319 25.92 -29.53 27.72
C ILE A 319 25.58 -28.08 27.40
N ALA A 320 25.32 -27.27 28.43
CA ALA A 320 25.18 -25.83 28.28
C ALA A 320 26.55 -25.18 28.06
N GLY A 321 26.62 -24.22 27.14
CA GLY A 321 27.89 -23.56 26.82
C GLY A 321 27.87 -22.86 25.46
N LEU A 322 29.00 -22.27 25.10
CA LEU A 322 29.17 -21.58 23.83
C LEU A 322 29.61 -22.58 22.74
N ALA A 323 28.83 -22.63 21.67
CA ALA A 323 29.23 -23.22 20.40
C ALA A 323 29.71 -22.11 19.46
N THR A 324 30.64 -22.43 18.56
CA THR A 324 31.14 -21.46 17.57
C THR A 324 30.89 -22.00 16.17
N ILE A 325 30.25 -21.20 15.34
CA ILE A 325 30.06 -21.48 13.91
C ILE A 325 31.15 -20.75 13.14
N THR A 326 31.90 -21.46 12.31
CA THR A 326 32.97 -20.91 11.48
C THR A 326 32.73 -21.20 10.00
N LEU A 327 33.10 -20.24 9.15
CA LEU A 327 33.18 -20.43 7.69
C LEU A 327 34.49 -21.13 7.34
N LEU A 328 34.43 -22.26 6.64
CA LEU A 328 35.60 -22.94 6.10
C LEU A 328 35.64 -22.85 4.57
N PRO A 329 36.64 -22.20 3.97
CA PRO A 329 36.83 -22.23 2.53
C PRO A 329 37.33 -23.61 2.05
N ARG A 330 36.89 -24.02 0.86
CA ARG A 330 37.27 -25.30 0.25
C ARG A 330 38.77 -25.31 -0.07
N GLY A 331 39.55 -26.06 0.72
CA GLY A 331 41.00 -26.21 0.55
C GLY A 331 41.87 -25.39 1.52
N GLY A 332 41.27 -24.58 2.39
CA GLY A 332 41.97 -23.89 3.48
C GLY A 332 42.19 -24.79 4.68
N GLY A 333 43.44 -24.85 5.17
CA GLY A 333 43.76 -25.47 6.45
C GLY A 333 43.10 -24.74 7.62
N ILE A 334 42.86 -25.48 8.70
CA ILE A 334 42.13 -25.06 9.89
C ILE A 334 42.92 -23.97 10.63
N ALA A 335 42.44 -22.73 10.63
CA ALA A 335 42.84 -21.78 11.68
C ALA A 335 42.11 -22.17 12.96
N ALA A 336 42.86 -22.54 14.00
CA ALA A 336 42.30 -22.76 15.33
C ALA A 336 41.87 -21.41 15.90
N VAL A 337 40.56 -21.15 15.93
CA VAL A 337 40.01 -20.02 16.66
C VAL A 337 39.97 -20.42 18.12
N ASP A 338 40.90 -19.88 18.91
CA ASP A 338 40.89 -20.02 20.37
C ASP A 338 39.67 -19.24 20.91
N GLY A 339 38.74 -19.96 21.54
CA GLY A 339 37.48 -19.42 22.05
C GLY A 339 37.66 -18.53 23.27
N LYS A 340 38.28 -17.35 23.09
CA LYS A 340 38.37 -16.31 24.11
C LYS A 340 37.71 -15.02 23.62
N ASP A 341 36.72 -14.60 24.39
CA ASP A 341 35.97 -13.35 24.36
C ASP A 341 34.96 -13.19 23.20
N ALA A 342 33.75 -13.72 23.45
CA ALA A 342 32.64 -13.80 22.50
C ALA A 342 31.76 -12.54 22.47
N GLY A 343 31.96 -11.69 21.45
CA GLY A 343 30.91 -10.87 20.86
C GLY A 343 30.01 -11.69 19.93
N ALA A 344 28.95 -11.06 19.39
CA ALA A 344 27.98 -11.71 18.51
C ALA A 344 28.61 -12.35 17.25
N CYS A 345 29.68 -11.75 16.70
CA CYS A 345 30.48 -12.29 15.60
C CYS A 345 31.91 -11.72 15.71
N ASP A 346 32.90 -12.45 15.19
CA ASP A 346 34.29 -11.98 15.13
C ASP A 346 34.43 -10.79 14.17
N VAL A 347 35.44 -9.95 14.36
CA VAL A 347 35.67 -8.70 13.62
C VAL A 347 35.82 -8.95 12.11
N ASP A 348 36.35 -10.12 11.75
CA ASP A 348 36.51 -10.55 10.36
C ASP A 348 35.27 -11.24 9.78
N GLY A 349 34.19 -11.40 10.56
CA GLY A 349 32.94 -12.05 10.15
C GLY A 349 33.06 -13.55 9.85
N GLN A 350 34.21 -14.17 10.13
CA GLN A 350 34.43 -15.59 9.81
C GLN A 350 33.88 -16.55 10.87
N SER A 351 33.60 -16.06 12.07
CA SER A 351 33.06 -16.86 13.16
C SER A 351 31.94 -16.14 13.91
N CYS A 352 30.98 -16.92 14.41
CA CYS A 352 29.82 -16.41 15.12
C CYS A 352 29.48 -17.34 16.28
N ALA A 353 29.14 -16.77 17.43
CA ALA A 353 28.90 -17.51 18.65
C ALA A 353 27.42 -17.87 18.80
N PHE A 354 27.15 -19.10 19.21
CA PHE A 354 25.81 -19.61 19.50
C PHE A 354 25.78 -20.19 20.91
N ARG A 355 24.75 -19.89 21.71
CA ARG A 355 24.70 -20.32 23.12
C ARG A 355 23.67 -21.42 23.36
N TYR A 356 24.11 -22.55 23.89
CA TYR A 356 23.23 -23.54 24.52
C TYR A 356 23.03 -23.20 25.99
N TYR A 357 21.78 -23.16 26.45
CA TYR A 357 21.43 -22.94 27.85
C TYR A 357 20.58 -24.07 28.40
N THR A 358 20.67 -24.31 29.70
CA THR A 358 19.76 -25.24 30.38
C THR A 358 18.38 -24.58 30.53
N PRO A 359 17.27 -25.30 30.26
CA PRO A 359 15.91 -24.79 30.47
C PRO A 359 15.73 -24.16 31.86
N CYS A 360 15.01 -23.04 31.92
CA CYS A 360 14.81 -22.33 33.17
C CYS A 360 13.58 -22.86 33.92
N THR A 361 13.55 -22.65 35.24
CA THR A 361 12.41 -23.04 36.08
C THR A 361 11.82 -21.81 36.76
N LEU A 362 10.50 -21.66 36.65
CA LEU A 362 9.77 -20.52 37.23
C LEU A 362 9.27 -20.90 38.63
N LEU A 363 9.60 -20.10 39.64
CA LEU A 363 9.21 -20.38 41.03
C LEU A 363 8.08 -19.47 41.52
N ARG A 364 8.17 -18.15 41.30
CA ARG A 364 7.14 -17.20 41.75
C ARG A 364 7.16 -15.88 40.99
N LEU A 365 5.99 -15.23 40.94
CA LEU A 365 5.82 -13.85 40.46
C LEU A 365 5.56 -12.90 41.64
N LYS A 366 6.21 -11.74 41.63
CA LYS A 366 6.02 -10.68 42.63
C LYS A 366 5.97 -9.30 41.98
N PRO A 367 4.85 -8.56 42.06
CA PRO A 367 3.53 -9.05 42.49
C PRO A 367 3.00 -10.11 41.51
N ASN A 368 2.10 -10.97 41.97
CA ASN A 368 1.38 -11.93 41.11
C ASN A 368 0.00 -11.40 40.66
N THR A 369 -0.28 -10.11 40.90
CA THR A 369 -1.53 -9.45 40.52
C THR A 369 -1.29 -8.04 40.00
N GLY A 370 -2.20 -7.51 39.17
CA GLY A 370 -2.12 -6.17 38.60
C GLY A 370 -3.45 -5.70 37.97
N PRO A 371 -3.56 -4.43 37.54
CA PRO A 371 -4.75 -3.89 36.91
C PRO A 371 -4.88 -4.34 35.44
N LEU A 372 -6.12 -4.37 34.92
CA LEU A 372 -6.41 -4.66 33.50
C LEU A 372 -5.61 -3.83 32.50
N GLN A 373 -5.37 -2.56 32.83
CA GLN A 373 -4.61 -1.63 31.97
C GLN A 373 -3.14 -2.03 31.75
N GLY A 374 -2.64 -3.02 32.50
CA GLY A 374 -1.23 -3.42 32.48
C GLY A 374 -0.34 -2.43 33.23
N GLY A 375 0.95 -2.46 32.92
CA GLY A 375 1.94 -1.54 33.51
C GLY A 375 2.52 -1.98 34.86
N THR A 376 2.17 -3.17 35.35
CA THR A 376 2.74 -3.68 36.60
C THR A 376 4.13 -4.23 36.35
N LEU A 377 5.13 -3.71 37.06
CA LEU A 377 6.48 -4.28 37.05
C LEU A 377 6.48 -5.58 37.86
N VAL A 378 6.57 -6.71 37.16
CA VAL A 378 6.58 -8.06 37.74
C VAL A 378 8.02 -8.56 37.82
N SER A 379 8.44 -8.93 39.02
CA SER A 379 9.66 -9.70 39.29
C SER A 379 9.33 -11.18 39.29
N CYS A 380 9.91 -11.93 38.35
CA CYS A 380 9.80 -13.38 38.29
C CYS A 380 11.08 -13.98 38.89
N ALA A 381 10.91 -14.72 39.99
CA ALA A 381 12.00 -15.47 40.61
C ALA A 381 11.97 -16.92 40.12
N GLY A 382 13.15 -17.48 39.90
CA GLY A 382 13.32 -18.78 39.27
C GLY A 382 14.75 -19.31 39.42
N ARG A 383 15.12 -20.27 38.59
CA ARG A 383 16.49 -20.77 38.46
C ARG A 383 16.85 -20.97 37.00
N GLY A 384 18.13 -20.81 36.67
CA GLY A 384 18.66 -21.07 35.34
C GLY A 384 18.35 -19.96 34.33
N PHE A 385 18.10 -18.74 34.78
CA PHE A 385 17.99 -17.61 33.86
C PHE A 385 19.36 -17.26 33.30
N VAL A 386 19.42 -16.97 32.00
CA VAL A 386 20.67 -16.62 31.30
C VAL A 386 20.42 -15.34 30.52
N SER A 387 21.41 -14.43 30.52
CA SER A 387 21.35 -13.20 29.71
C SER A 387 21.59 -13.52 28.24
N THR A 388 20.51 -13.59 27.47
CA THR A 388 20.48 -13.82 26.01
C THR A 388 20.21 -12.54 25.21
N GLY A 389 19.64 -11.50 25.84
CA GLY A 389 19.21 -10.26 25.17
C GLY A 389 17.87 -10.36 24.45
N GLU A 390 17.29 -11.56 24.35
CA GLU A 390 16.06 -11.86 23.60
C GLU A 390 14.95 -12.44 24.51
N ILE A 391 15.04 -12.23 25.84
CA ILE A 391 14.10 -12.84 26.79
C ILE A 391 12.70 -12.24 26.61
N VAL A 392 11.71 -13.11 26.43
CA VAL A 392 10.30 -12.74 26.25
C VAL A 392 9.45 -13.42 27.31
N ALA A 393 8.56 -12.66 27.95
CA ALA A 393 7.49 -13.18 28.78
C ALA A 393 6.17 -13.16 27.99
N ARG A 394 5.48 -14.29 27.95
CA ARG A 394 4.19 -14.45 27.29
C ARG A 394 3.09 -14.63 28.31
N PHE A 395 2.06 -13.81 28.20
CA PHE A 395 0.83 -13.86 28.97
C PHE A 395 -0.28 -14.46 28.12
N SER A 396 -0.75 -15.64 28.49
CA SER A 396 -1.84 -16.34 27.81
C SER A 396 -3.12 -16.23 28.63
N ALA A 397 -4.15 -15.60 28.09
CA ALA A 397 -5.47 -15.45 28.71
C ALA A 397 -6.57 -15.51 27.63
N GLY A 398 -7.67 -16.20 27.89
CA GLY A 398 -8.80 -16.28 26.95
C GLY A 398 -8.46 -16.87 25.56
N GLY A 399 -7.33 -17.59 25.43
CA GLY A 399 -6.84 -18.11 24.15
C GLY A 399 -6.00 -17.12 23.33
N LEU A 400 -5.72 -15.93 23.86
CA LEU A 400 -4.85 -14.92 23.25
C LEU A 400 -3.51 -14.84 23.99
N ASP A 401 -2.42 -14.74 23.21
CA ASP A 401 -1.06 -14.63 23.71
C ASP A 401 -0.55 -13.19 23.56
N HIS A 402 -0.09 -12.60 24.66
CA HIS A 402 0.54 -11.28 24.69
C HIS A 402 2.00 -11.40 25.13
N CYS A 403 2.94 -11.09 24.24
CA CYS A 403 4.37 -11.15 24.51
C CYS A 403 4.93 -9.77 24.90
N VAL A 404 5.71 -9.74 25.97
CA VAL A 404 6.42 -8.54 26.45
C VAL A 404 7.91 -8.85 26.66
N PRO A 405 8.82 -7.90 26.39
CA PRO A 405 10.24 -8.11 26.64
C PRO A 405 10.49 -8.20 28.15
N ALA A 406 11.43 -9.07 28.53
CA ALA A 406 11.89 -9.21 29.91
C ALA A 406 13.36 -8.81 30.06
N ALA A 407 13.66 -8.09 31.12
CA ALA A 407 15.01 -7.72 31.51
C ALA A 407 15.63 -8.81 32.40
N PHE A 408 16.82 -9.27 32.03
CA PHE A 408 17.65 -10.12 32.87
C PHE A 408 18.20 -9.33 34.06
N ILE A 409 18.00 -9.81 35.29
CA ILE A 409 18.56 -9.20 36.51
C ILE A 409 19.65 -10.10 37.10
N SER A 410 19.35 -11.39 37.25
CA SER A 410 20.31 -12.40 37.72
C SER A 410 19.89 -13.80 37.27
N GLU A 411 20.71 -14.81 37.54
CA GLU A 411 20.38 -16.22 37.28
C GLU A 411 19.12 -16.72 37.99
N SER A 412 18.62 -15.95 38.97
CA SER A 412 17.43 -16.27 39.76
C SER A 412 16.30 -15.24 39.67
N GLU A 413 16.48 -14.16 38.90
CA GLU A 413 15.45 -13.12 38.75
C GLU A 413 15.45 -12.49 37.35
N ILE A 414 14.26 -12.37 36.76
CA ILE A 414 13.98 -11.54 35.58
C ILE A 414 12.82 -10.59 35.88
N ARG A 415 12.74 -9.48 35.14
CA ARG A 415 11.67 -8.48 35.31
C ARG A 415 11.00 -8.15 33.99
N PHE A 416 9.69 -8.02 34.01
CA PHE A 416 8.90 -7.61 32.84
C PHE A 416 7.69 -6.78 33.28
N ILE A 417 7.08 -6.08 32.34
CA ILE A 417 5.91 -5.24 32.59
C ILE A 417 4.68 -5.97 32.06
N SER A 418 3.66 -6.13 32.89
CA SER A 418 2.41 -6.80 32.49
C SER A 418 1.73 -6.02 31.34
N PRO A 419 1.28 -6.70 30.26
CA PRO A 419 0.53 -6.06 29.17
C PRO A 419 -0.86 -5.59 29.60
N ASN A 420 -1.52 -4.80 28.76
CA ASN A 420 -2.94 -4.48 28.90
C ASN A 420 -3.79 -5.66 28.41
N LEU A 421 -4.76 -6.10 29.20
CA LEU A 421 -5.75 -7.12 28.84
C LEU A 421 -7.17 -6.59 29.05
N HIS A 422 -8.10 -7.05 28.20
CA HIS A 422 -9.51 -6.66 28.26
C HIS A 422 -10.35 -7.47 29.26
N GLU A 423 -9.85 -8.63 29.71
CA GLU A 423 -10.56 -9.56 30.59
C GLU A 423 -9.86 -9.70 31.95
N SER A 424 -10.64 -9.65 33.03
CA SER A 424 -10.15 -9.92 34.38
C SER A 424 -10.08 -11.43 34.63
N GLY A 425 -9.01 -11.89 35.25
CA GLY A 425 -8.81 -13.32 35.48
C GLY A 425 -7.33 -13.69 35.56
N GLY A 426 -7.07 -14.99 35.66
CA GLY A 426 -5.71 -15.54 35.65
C GLY A 426 -5.17 -15.63 34.23
N ALA A 427 -4.03 -14.99 33.97
CA ALA A 427 -3.22 -15.18 32.78
C ALA A 427 -2.04 -16.10 33.10
N THR A 428 -1.80 -17.11 32.27
CA THR A 428 -0.64 -18.00 32.43
C THR A 428 0.58 -17.31 31.83
N VAL A 429 1.62 -17.14 32.63
CA VAL A 429 2.89 -16.51 32.24
C VAL A 429 3.92 -17.59 31.98
N THR A 430 4.39 -17.67 30.73
CA THR A 430 5.51 -18.54 30.30
C THR A 430 6.67 -17.68 29.81
N ILE A 431 7.90 -18.17 29.96
CA ILE A 431 9.12 -17.43 29.57
C ILE A 431 9.81 -18.16 28.41
N ALA A 432 10.29 -17.40 27.43
CA ALA A 432 11.25 -17.86 26.42
C ALA A 432 12.56 -17.10 26.61
N LEU A 433 13.66 -17.81 26.86
CA LEU A 433 14.97 -17.17 27.01
C LEU A 433 15.55 -16.69 25.67
N ASN A 434 15.27 -17.38 24.56
CA ASN A 434 15.71 -17.00 23.21
C ASN A 434 14.61 -16.32 22.38
N GLY A 435 13.52 -15.89 23.02
CA GLY A 435 12.38 -15.25 22.37
C GLY A 435 11.48 -16.17 21.54
N THR A 436 11.84 -17.45 21.35
CA THR A 436 11.10 -18.39 20.51
C THR A 436 10.65 -19.66 21.25
N ASP A 437 11.53 -20.28 22.03
CA ASP A 437 11.26 -21.53 22.74
C ASP A 437 10.74 -21.22 24.15
N PHE A 438 9.41 -21.26 24.32
CA PHE A 438 8.76 -21.06 25.61
C PHE A 438 8.86 -22.30 26.49
N GLU A 439 9.17 -22.08 27.77
CA GLU A 439 9.13 -23.13 28.78
C GLU A 439 7.69 -23.66 28.95
N PRO A 440 7.51 -24.99 29.10
CA PRO A 440 6.18 -25.60 29.20
C PRO A 440 5.49 -25.29 30.53
N GLU A 441 6.25 -25.03 31.58
CA GLU A 441 5.71 -24.66 32.89
C GLU A 441 5.50 -23.14 32.98
N GLY A 442 4.30 -22.74 33.39
CA GLY A 442 3.91 -21.34 33.53
C GLY A 442 3.40 -21.00 34.94
N LEU A 443 3.48 -19.72 35.30
CA LEU A 443 2.94 -19.18 36.56
C LEU A 443 1.72 -18.32 36.29
N THR A 444 0.71 -18.35 37.16
CA THR A 444 -0.49 -17.53 37.00
C THR A 444 -0.29 -16.11 37.53
N PHE A 445 -0.63 -15.11 36.71
CA PHE A 445 -0.74 -13.70 37.08
C PHE A 445 -2.20 -13.26 37.03
N TYR A 446 -2.74 -12.65 38.09
CA TYR A 446 -4.16 -12.28 38.15
C TYR A 446 -4.40 -10.81 37.83
N TYR A 447 -5.20 -10.57 36.79
CA TYR A 447 -5.69 -9.24 36.44
C TYR A 447 -6.96 -8.91 37.23
N GLN A 448 -6.92 -7.79 37.95
CA GLN A 448 -8.04 -7.27 38.73
C GLN A 448 -8.80 -6.21 37.94
N SER A 449 -10.13 -6.33 37.90
CA SER A 449 -10.98 -5.20 37.53
C SER A 449 -10.91 -4.14 38.65
N ARG A 450 -11.04 -2.86 38.31
CA ARG A 450 -11.10 -1.82 39.33
C ARG A 450 -12.20 -2.18 40.33
N ALA A 451 -11.86 -2.26 41.62
CA ALA A 451 -12.87 -2.00 42.64
C ALA A 451 -13.35 -0.57 42.39
N CYS A 452 -14.64 -0.42 42.08
CA CYS A 452 -15.29 0.87 42.12
C CYS A 452 -15.11 1.38 43.56
N ALA A 453 -14.23 2.37 43.75
CA ALA A 453 -14.20 3.10 45.00
C ALA A 453 -15.52 3.87 45.05
N VAL A 454 -16.49 3.31 45.78
CA VAL A 454 -17.71 4.03 46.14
C VAL A 454 -17.25 5.20 46.99
N GLN A 455 -17.29 6.40 46.41
CA GLN A 455 -17.16 7.67 47.13
C GLN A 455 -18.54 8.17 47.53
#